data_AF-A0A1H3X7N8-F1
#
_entry.id   AF-A0A1H3X7N8-F1
#
_cell.length_a   1.000
_cell.length_b   1.000
_cell.length_c   1.000
_cell.angle_alpha   90.00
_cell.angle_beta   90.00
_cell.angle_gamma   90.00
#
_symmetry.space_group_name_H-M   'P 1'
#
loop_
_entity.id
_entity.type
_entity.pdbx_description
1 polymer ?
#
loop_
_entity_poly.entity_id
_entity_poly.type
_entity_poly.pdbx_seq_one_letter_code
_entity_poly.pdbx_strand_id
1 'polypeptide(L)'
;MAVFVVALVATTQAHAAQLDKQLTGKWQSLCKKASGNYLRITSSFSADGYYSAKSVFYTDAACKETNGVEIISNGKYRLGRSLTAAGGESAREIDIDVHELVSGGLQLPGSGQKIAQVIAIIDDKLIFGDAPGLQAVTGGERPQKLNHKFYSRKQ
;
A
#
# COMPACT_ATOMS: atom_id res chain seq x y z
N MET A 1 44.10 -7.66 -23.36
CA MET A 1 43.45 -7.09 -22.16
C MET A 1 41.96 -6.94 -22.48
N ALA A 2 41.10 -7.74 -21.87
CA ALA A 2 39.65 -7.62 -22.00
C ALA A 2 39.10 -7.16 -20.64
N VAL A 3 38.55 -5.95 -20.60
CA VAL A 3 38.11 -5.25 -19.38
C VAL A 3 36.58 -5.23 -19.37
N PHE A 4 36.04 -5.92 -18.36
CA PHE A 4 34.79 -5.69 -17.64
C PHE A 4 33.46 -5.54 -18.40
N VAL A 5 32.62 -6.58 -18.29
CA VAL A 5 31.17 -6.47 -18.35
C VAL A 5 30.59 -7.10 -17.07
N VAL A 6 30.79 -6.48 -15.90
CA VAL A 6 30.11 -6.89 -14.66
C VAL A 6 29.90 -5.67 -13.75
N ALA A 7 28.99 -4.77 -14.13
CA ALA A 7 28.64 -3.64 -13.23
C ALA A 7 27.15 -3.25 -13.23
N LEU A 8 26.31 -3.83 -14.09
CA LEU A 8 24.89 -3.40 -14.20
C LEU A 8 23.90 -4.20 -13.33
N VAL A 9 24.29 -5.31 -12.70
CA VAL A 9 23.36 -6.14 -11.92
C VAL A 9 23.34 -5.76 -10.43
N ALA A 10 24.39 -5.12 -9.92
CA ALA A 10 24.54 -4.82 -8.49
C ALA A 10 23.73 -3.59 -8.02
N THR A 11 23.46 -2.63 -8.90
CA THR A 11 22.75 -1.38 -8.55
C THR A 11 21.24 -1.58 -8.34
N THR A 12 20.62 -2.52 -9.06
CA THR A 12 19.19 -2.80 -8.94
C THR A 12 18.82 -3.50 -7.63
N GLN A 13 19.71 -4.35 -7.09
CA GLN A 13 19.48 -5.04 -5.81
C GLN A 13 19.59 -4.10 -4.59
N ALA A 14 20.51 -3.13 -4.62
CA ALA A 14 20.70 -2.18 -3.53
C ALA A 14 19.48 -1.26 -3.34
N HIS A 15 18.89 -0.78 -4.44
CA HIS A 15 17.69 0.07 -4.39
C HIS A 15 16.43 -0.70 -3.92
N ALA A 16 16.31 -1.97 -4.30
CA ALA A 16 15.21 -2.83 -3.85
C ALA A 16 15.23 -3.04 -2.32
N ALA A 17 16.39 -3.41 -1.77
CA ALA A 17 16.56 -3.60 -0.33
C ALA A 17 16.32 -2.32 0.51
N GLN A 18 16.50 -1.15 -0.10
CA GLN A 18 16.25 0.14 0.55
C GLN A 18 14.75 0.42 0.72
N LEU A 19 13.92 0.11 -0.29
CA LEU A 19 12.47 0.30 -0.17
C LEU A 19 11.84 -0.72 0.80
N ASP A 20 12.33 -1.96 0.85
CA ASP A 20 11.85 -2.99 1.80
C ASP A 20 12.04 -2.55 3.26
N LYS A 21 13.22 -2.01 3.59
CA LYS A 21 13.51 -1.45 4.92
C LYS A 21 12.68 -0.20 5.22
N GLN A 22 12.51 0.67 4.23
CA GLN A 22 11.74 1.91 4.41
C GLN A 22 10.24 1.63 4.59
N LEU A 23 9.69 0.67 3.85
CA LEU A 23 8.28 0.29 3.90
C LEU A 23 7.90 -0.36 5.24
N THR A 24 8.81 -1.14 5.83
CA THR A 24 8.56 -1.81 7.12
C THR A 24 8.19 -0.80 8.21
N GLY A 25 7.12 -1.07 8.96
CA GLY A 25 6.58 -0.22 10.01
C GLY A 25 5.10 0.10 9.80
N LYS A 26 4.61 1.07 10.59
CA LYS A 26 3.21 1.52 10.58
C LYS A 26 3.07 2.80 9.77
N TRP A 27 2.02 2.86 8.96
CA TRP A 27 1.69 3.97 8.07
C TRP A 27 0.23 4.35 8.25
N GLN A 28 -0.04 5.62 8.52
CA GLN A 28 -1.39 6.12 8.70
C GLN A 28 -1.77 7.07 7.57
N SER A 29 -2.89 6.79 6.91
CA SER A 29 -3.44 7.64 5.86
C SER A 29 -3.94 8.97 6.42
N LEU A 30 -4.11 9.94 5.52
CA LEU A 30 -4.99 11.08 5.79
C LEU A 30 -6.44 10.61 6.00
N CYS A 31 -7.23 11.42 6.70
CA CYS A 31 -8.68 11.29 6.71
C CYS A 31 -9.25 11.65 5.32
N LYS A 32 -10.03 10.76 4.71
CA LYS A 32 -10.54 10.96 3.35
C LYS A 32 -12.00 10.52 3.22
N LYS A 33 -12.78 11.21 2.39
CA LYS A 33 -14.17 10.85 2.13
C LYS A 33 -14.23 9.61 1.24
N ALA A 34 -14.95 8.58 1.68
CA ALA A 34 -15.19 7.32 0.97
C ALA A 34 -16.63 6.85 1.25
N SER A 35 -17.40 6.58 0.19
CA SER A 35 -18.76 6.03 0.28
C SER A 35 -19.68 6.74 1.30
N GLY A 36 -19.70 8.07 1.25
CA GLY A 36 -20.54 8.91 2.14
C GLY A 36 -19.99 9.14 3.54
N ASN A 37 -19.02 8.36 3.99
CA ASN A 37 -18.32 8.52 5.27
C ASN A 37 -16.91 9.07 5.05
N TYR A 38 -16.19 9.32 6.14
CA TYR A 38 -14.75 9.56 6.14
C TYR A 38 -14.03 8.30 6.62
N LEU A 39 -12.82 8.08 6.12
CA LEU A 39 -12.05 6.87 6.30
C LEU A 39 -10.62 7.25 6.66
N ARG A 40 -10.08 6.56 7.67
CA ARG A 40 -8.65 6.56 7.98
C ARG A 40 -8.16 5.13 8.04
N ILE A 41 -7.06 4.86 7.35
CA ILE A 41 -6.45 3.55 7.26
C ILE A 41 -5.10 3.60 7.96
N THR A 42 -4.86 2.65 8.86
CA THR A 42 -3.54 2.38 9.42
C THR A 42 -3.04 1.05 8.88
N SER A 43 -2.03 1.09 8.02
CA SER A 43 -1.37 -0.08 7.44
C SER A 43 -0.07 -0.40 8.17
N SER A 44 0.27 -1.67 8.28
CA SER A 44 1.53 -2.16 8.85
C SER A 44 2.16 -3.16 7.89
N PHE A 45 3.45 -3.00 7.64
CA PHE A 45 4.26 -3.91 6.84
C PHE A 45 5.40 -4.43 7.70
N SER A 46 5.64 -5.73 7.67
CA SER A 46 6.72 -6.37 8.42
C SER A 46 7.82 -6.89 7.49
N ALA A 47 9.04 -7.02 8.00
CA ALA A 47 10.20 -7.45 7.22
C ALA A 47 10.09 -8.90 6.68
N ASP A 48 9.26 -9.72 7.30
CA ASP A 48 8.93 -11.10 6.89
C ASP A 48 7.75 -11.19 5.91
N GLY A 49 7.26 -10.04 5.40
CA GLY A 49 6.29 -9.98 4.31
C GLY A 49 4.83 -10.08 4.75
N TYR A 50 4.50 -9.78 6.02
CA TYR A 50 3.11 -9.67 6.46
C TYR A 50 2.58 -8.25 6.29
N TYR A 51 1.30 -8.19 5.96
CA TYR A 51 0.51 -6.98 5.82
C TYR A 51 -0.66 -7.01 6.78
N SER A 52 -0.94 -5.89 7.42
CA SER A 52 -2.17 -5.65 8.16
C SER A 52 -2.67 -4.23 7.88
N ALA A 53 -3.97 -4.05 7.73
CA ALA A 53 -4.58 -2.73 7.66
C ALA A 53 -5.86 -2.66 8.49
N LYS A 54 -5.96 -1.61 9.31
CA LYS A 54 -7.16 -1.24 10.03
C LYS A 54 -7.78 -0.02 9.38
N SER A 55 -9.00 -0.17 8.89
CA SER A 55 -9.83 0.87 8.30
C SER A 55 -10.90 1.28 9.31
N VAL A 56 -10.90 2.54 9.73
CA VAL A 56 -11.90 3.09 10.65
C VAL A 56 -12.71 4.15 9.93
N PHE A 57 -14.03 4.06 10.06
CA PHE A 57 -14.95 4.99 9.42
C PHE A 57 -15.45 6.05 10.40
N TYR A 58 -15.60 7.27 9.89
CA TYR A 58 -15.90 8.48 10.65
C TYR A 58 -17.01 9.27 9.98
N THR A 59 -17.72 10.06 10.77
CA THR A 59 -18.79 10.95 10.30
C THR A 59 -18.27 12.35 9.93
N ASP A 60 -17.04 12.69 10.33
CA ASP A 60 -16.44 14.01 10.12
C ASP A 60 -15.11 13.99 9.35
N ALA A 61 -14.79 15.12 8.71
CA ALA A 61 -13.60 15.27 7.87
C ALA A 61 -12.27 15.30 8.65
N ALA A 62 -12.30 15.50 9.97
CA ALA A 62 -11.12 15.44 10.82
C ALA A 62 -10.89 14.02 11.39
N CYS A 63 -11.78 13.06 11.12
CA CYS A 63 -11.73 11.71 11.66
C CYS A 63 -11.63 11.69 13.20
N LYS A 64 -12.54 12.43 13.85
CA LYS A 64 -12.69 12.50 15.31
C LYS A 64 -13.85 11.63 15.80
N GLU A 65 -14.98 11.68 15.11
CA GLU A 65 -16.22 11.01 15.46
C GLU A 65 -16.34 9.72 14.64
N THR A 66 -16.08 8.58 15.27
CA THR A 66 -16.25 7.28 14.63
C THR A 66 -17.72 6.95 14.45
N ASN A 67 -18.08 6.29 13.34
CA ASN A 67 -19.42 5.73 13.16
C ASN A 67 -19.54 4.29 13.71
N GLY A 68 -18.49 3.78 14.37
CA GLY A 68 -18.44 2.45 14.97
C GLY A 68 -18.06 1.32 14.01
N VAL A 69 -17.87 1.61 12.72
CA VAL A 69 -17.46 0.60 11.73
C VAL A 69 -15.95 0.54 11.65
N GLU A 70 -15.41 -0.67 11.84
CA GLU A 70 -14.00 -0.98 11.67
C GLU A 70 -13.83 -2.22 10.79
N ILE A 71 -12.95 -2.13 9.80
CA ILE A 71 -12.57 -3.26 8.95
C ILE A 71 -11.09 -3.55 9.17
N ILE A 72 -10.75 -4.80 9.47
CA ILE A 72 -9.37 -5.28 9.59
C ILE A 72 -9.10 -6.21 8.42
N SER A 73 -8.01 -5.95 7.69
CA SER A 73 -7.49 -6.82 6.64
C SER A 73 -6.12 -7.31 7.05
N ASN A 74 -5.88 -8.62 6.96
CA ASN A 74 -4.57 -9.23 7.19
C ASN A 74 -4.19 -10.10 6.00
N GLY A 75 -2.89 -10.19 5.73
CA GLY A 75 -2.41 -10.91 4.57
C GLY A 75 -0.89 -10.97 4.47
N LYS A 76 -0.42 -11.33 3.29
CA LYS A 76 0.99 -11.23 2.92
C LYS A 76 1.16 -10.22 1.80
N TYR A 77 2.34 -9.61 1.74
CA TYR A 77 2.71 -8.78 0.62
C TYR A 77 4.03 -9.24 0.00
N ARG A 78 4.22 -8.93 -1.28
CA ARG A 78 5.48 -9.10 -2.00
C ARG A 78 5.76 -7.86 -2.82
N LEU A 79 7.01 -7.40 -2.79
CA LEU A 79 7.45 -6.35 -3.71
C LEU A 79 7.89 -6.98 -5.03
N GLY A 80 7.39 -6.42 -6.12
CA GLY A 80 7.75 -6.80 -7.47
C GLY A 80 8.87 -5.91 -8.04
N ARG A 81 8.77 -5.65 -9.34
CA ARG A 81 9.80 -4.93 -10.10
C ARG A 81 9.78 -3.44 -9.76
N SER A 82 10.96 -2.83 -9.83
CA SER A 82 11.07 -1.36 -9.87
C SER A 82 10.66 -0.86 -11.24
N LEU A 83 9.95 0.27 -11.29
CA LEU A 83 9.46 0.88 -12.52
C LEU A 83 9.41 2.40 -12.37
N THR A 84 9.18 3.09 -13.50
CA THR A 84 8.86 4.51 -13.51
C THR A 84 7.35 4.65 -13.68
N ALA A 85 6.69 5.30 -12.72
CA ALA A 85 5.27 5.62 -12.82
C ALA A 85 5.07 6.61 -13.98
N ALA A 86 3.86 6.70 -14.53
CA ALA A 86 3.59 7.56 -15.69
C ALA A 86 3.75 9.08 -15.41
N GLY A 87 3.99 9.49 -14.16
CA GLY A 87 4.39 10.85 -13.78
C GLY A 87 5.91 11.09 -13.78
N GLY A 88 6.72 10.04 -14.03
CA GLY A 88 8.19 10.11 -14.05
C GLY A 88 8.85 9.69 -12.74
N GLU A 89 8.09 9.40 -11.69
CA GLU A 89 8.61 9.02 -10.39
C GLU A 89 9.05 7.55 -10.34
N SER A 90 10.12 7.27 -9.59
CA SER A 90 10.50 5.90 -9.25
C SER A 90 9.47 5.25 -8.34
N ALA A 91 8.93 4.12 -8.75
CA ALA A 91 7.94 3.34 -8.02
C ALA A 91 8.31 1.84 -8.04
N ARG A 92 7.59 1.05 -7.24
CA ARG A 92 7.74 -0.39 -7.18
C ARG A 92 6.39 -1.07 -7.18
N GLU A 93 6.30 -2.21 -7.85
CA GLU A 93 5.12 -3.06 -7.80
C GLU A 93 4.97 -3.63 -6.37
N ILE A 94 3.73 -3.72 -5.88
CA ILE A 94 3.40 -4.45 -4.65
C ILE A 94 2.17 -5.30 -4.91
N ASP A 95 2.27 -6.57 -4.53
CA ASP A 95 1.15 -7.52 -4.56
C ASP A 95 0.80 -7.87 -3.13
N ILE A 96 -0.49 -7.76 -2.78
CA ILE A 96 -1.02 -8.08 -1.44
C ILE A 96 -2.02 -9.23 -1.60
N ASP A 97 -1.71 -10.36 -0.97
CA ASP A 97 -2.59 -11.51 -0.83
C ASP A 97 -3.38 -11.34 0.49
N VAL A 98 -4.65 -10.97 0.40
CA VAL A 98 -5.53 -10.80 1.57
C VAL A 98 -5.98 -12.17 2.05
N HIS A 99 -5.64 -12.54 3.28
CA HIS A 99 -6.04 -13.82 3.88
C HIS A 99 -7.26 -13.68 4.78
N GLU A 100 -7.41 -12.52 5.40
CA GLU A 100 -8.49 -12.24 6.34
C GLU A 100 -9.03 -10.84 6.09
N LEU A 101 -10.34 -10.71 6.23
CA LEU A 101 -11.05 -9.44 6.14
C LEU A 101 -12.24 -9.47 7.08
N VAL A 102 -12.18 -8.77 8.20
CA VAL A 102 -13.19 -8.86 9.26
C VAL A 102 -13.75 -7.50 9.63
N SER A 103 -15.02 -7.47 10.04
CA SER A 103 -15.69 -6.28 10.61
C SER A 103 -16.60 -6.70 11.75
N GLY A 104 -16.44 -6.09 12.93
CA GLY A 104 -17.24 -6.44 14.11
C GLY A 104 -17.16 -7.94 14.50
N GLY A 105 -16.04 -8.60 14.19
CA GLY A 105 -15.86 -10.04 14.41
C GLY A 105 -16.44 -10.96 13.33
N LEU A 106 -17.09 -10.41 12.30
CA LEU A 106 -17.63 -11.16 11.17
C LEU A 106 -16.66 -11.16 10.00
N GLN A 107 -16.45 -12.32 9.38
CA GLN A 107 -15.67 -12.45 8.15
C GLN A 107 -16.46 -11.85 6.98
N LEU A 108 -15.86 -10.85 6.32
CA LEU A 108 -16.41 -10.21 5.14
C LEU A 108 -16.02 -10.98 3.87
N PRO A 109 -16.84 -10.91 2.80
CA PRO A 109 -16.42 -11.34 1.48
C PRO A 109 -15.22 -10.49 1.03
N GLY A 110 -14.11 -11.16 0.66
CA GLY A 110 -12.85 -10.48 0.30
C GLY A 110 -11.58 -11.18 0.81
N SER A 111 -11.70 -12.14 1.74
CA SER A 111 -10.62 -13.10 1.98
C SER A 111 -10.28 -13.85 0.69
N GLY A 112 -8.99 -14.05 0.43
CA GLY A 112 -8.46 -14.63 -0.80
C GLY A 112 -8.26 -13.63 -1.95
N GLN A 113 -8.64 -12.35 -1.78
CA GLN A 113 -8.40 -11.35 -2.81
C GLN A 113 -6.90 -11.09 -2.99
N LYS A 114 -6.54 -10.88 -4.26
CA LYS A 114 -5.20 -10.44 -4.66
C LYS A 114 -5.30 -9.01 -5.14
N ILE A 115 -4.52 -8.15 -4.51
CA ILE A 115 -4.46 -6.72 -4.81
C ILE A 115 -3.12 -6.44 -5.47
N ALA A 116 -3.14 -5.96 -6.71
CA ALA A 116 -1.95 -5.51 -7.43
C ALA A 116 -1.89 -3.98 -7.42
N GLN A 117 -0.76 -3.40 -7.00
CA GLN A 117 -0.57 -1.96 -6.90
C GLN A 117 0.85 -1.55 -7.32
N VAL A 118 1.04 -0.24 -7.45
CA VAL A 118 2.37 0.38 -7.43
C VAL A 118 2.48 1.28 -6.20
N ILE A 119 3.68 1.36 -5.61
CA ILE A 119 3.97 2.20 -4.47
C ILE A 119 5.24 3.01 -4.66
N ALA A 120 5.31 4.13 -3.96
CA ALA A 120 6.54 4.90 -3.77
C ALA A 120 6.58 5.48 -2.35
N ILE A 121 7.79 5.69 -1.82
CA ILE A 121 8.01 6.48 -0.61
C ILE A 121 8.73 7.75 -1.06
N ILE A 122 8.03 8.89 -1.00
CA ILE A 122 8.51 10.20 -1.46
C ILE A 122 8.29 11.19 -0.33
N ASP A 123 9.33 11.90 0.10
CA ASP A 123 9.27 12.86 1.21
C ASP A 123 8.57 12.31 2.46
N ASP A 124 8.98 11.11 2.89
CA ASP A 124 8.41 10.36 4.04
C ASP A 124 6.91 10.03 3.92
N LYS A 125 6.37 10.03 2.70
CA LYS A 125 4.98 9.65 2.41
C LYS A 125 4.96 8.36 1.61
N LEU A 126 4.23 7.37 2.11
CA LEU A 126 3.88 6.19 1.35
C LEU A 126 2.69 6.52 0.44
N ILE A 127 2.90 6.41 -0.86
CA ILE A 127 1.92 6.74 -1.90
C ILE A 127 1.61 5.46 -2.67
N PHE A 128 0.32 5.14 -2.83
CA PHE A 128 -0.17 4.03 -3.65
C PHE A 128 -0.62 4.53 -5.02
N GLY A 129 -0.67 3.61 -5.98
CA GLY A 129 -1.15 3.89 -7.33
C GLY A 129 -2.62 4.28 -7.35
N ASP A 130 -3.43 3.52 -6.61
CA ASP A 130 -4.83 3.83 -6.35
C ASP A 130 -5.09 4.08 -4.87
N ALA A 131 -6.27 4.64 -4.58
CA ALA A 131 -6.78 4.64 -3.22
C ALA A 131 -7.18 3.20 -2.83
N PRO A 132 -6.77 2.71 -1.65
CA PRO A 132 -7.24 1.44 -1.11
C PRO A 132 -8.78 1.40 -1.06
N GLY A 133 -9.38 0.28 -1.47
CA GLY A 133 -10.84 0.07 -1.42
C GLY A 133 -11.62 0.52 -2.66
N LEU A 134 -10.96 0.98 -3.73
CA LEU A 134 -11.62 1.17 -5.03
C LEU A 134 -11.73 -0.17 -5.79
N GLN A 135 -12.82 -0.39 -6.53
CA GLN A 135 -13.01 -1.63 -7.32
C GLN A 135 -11.90 -1.90 -8.36
N ALA A 136 -11.25 -0.84 -8.87
CA ALA A 136 -10.11 -0.96 -9.78
C ALA A 136 -8.94 -1.77 -9.18
N VAL A 137 -8.78 -1.73 -7.85
CA VAL A 137 -7.74 -2.41 -7.09
C VAL A 137 -7.94 -3.94 -7.04
N THR A 138 -9.18 -4.40 -7.20
CA THR A 138 -9.57 -5.81 -7.13
C THR A 138 -9.75 -6.49 -8.50
N GLY A 139 -9.69 -5.71 -9.59
CA GLY A 139 -9.85 -6.22 -10.97
C GLY A 139 -8.59 -6.85 -11.57
N GLY A 140 -7.46 -6.83 -10.85
CA GLY A 140 -6.18 -7.35 -11.32
C GLY A 140 -5.41 -6.42 -12.26
N GLU A 141 -5.98 -5.29 -12.65
CA GLU A 141 -5.25 -4.25 -13.37
C GLU A 141 -4.28 -3.55 -12.43
N ARG A 142 -3.02 -3.44 -12.86
CA ARG A 142 -1.97 -2.76 -12.10
C ARG A 142 -1.96 -1.28 -12.44
N PRO A 143 -2.05 -0.36 -11.47
CA PRO A 143 -2.04 1.07 -11.75
C PRO A 143 -0.70 1.50 -12.32
N GLN A 144 -0.73 2.45 -13.25
CA GLN A 144 0.48 3.01 -13.87
C GLN A 144 0.89 4.37 -13.29
N LYS A 145 0.03 5.02 -12.51
CA LYS A 145 0.25 6.34 -11.91
C LYS A 145 0.20 6.25 -10.40
N LEU A 146 0.91 7.15 -9.71
CA LEU A 146 0.82 7.34 -8.27
C LEU A 146 -0.31 8.32 -7.92
N ASN A 147 -1.07 8.04 -6.86
CA ASN A 147 -2.14 8.91 -6.39
C ASN A 147 -1.64 9.84 -5.27
N HIS A 148 -1.01 10.95 -5.63
CA HIS A 148 -0.47 11.92 -4.65
C HIS A 148 -1.53 12.59 -3.77
N LYS A 149 -2.82 12.47 -4.10
CA LYS A 149 -3.92 12.95 -3.26
C LYS A 149 -4.22 12.01 -2.09
N PHE A 150 -3.72 10.78 -2.16
CA PHE A 150 -3.86 9.75 -1.14
C PHE A 150 -2.48 9.23 -0.71
N TYR A 151 -2.08 9.57 0.50
CA TYR A 151 -0.82 9.11 1.05
C TYR A 151 -0.94 8.82 2.54
N SER A 152 0.01 8.04 3.02
CA SER A 152 0.18 7.70 4.43
C SER A 152 1.51 8.22 4.96
N ARG A 153 1.54 8.59 6.23
CA ARG A 153 2.76 9.00 6.94
C ARG A 153 3.18 7.91 7.90
N LYS A 154 4.49 7.73 8.08
CA LYS A 154 5.02 6.80 9.06
C LYS A 154 4.62 7.22 10.48
N GLN A 155 4.31 6.25 11.34
CA GLN A 155 3.97 6.45 12.76
C GLN A 155 5.14 6.03 13.64
#